data_AF-A0A177QXN7-F1
#
_entry.id   AF-A0A177QXN7-F1
#
_cell.length_a   1.000
_cell.length_b   1.000
_cell.length_c   1.000
_cell.angle_alpha   90.00
_cell.angle_beta   90.00
_cell.angle_gamma   90.00
#
_symmetry.space_group_name_H-M   'P 1'
#
loop_
_entity.id
_entity.type
_entity.pdbx_description
1 polymer ?
#
loop_
_entity_poly.entity_id
_entity_poly.type
_entity_poly.pdbx_seq_one_letter_code
_entity_poly.pdbx_strand_id
1 'polypeptide(L)'
;MPLAALILLATDPLLAATIGGRLSYPSEELPGMTVVARNAAGETFSVETRPKQARYRIEVPEGRYVVFAIAQGTGDAAGKAPRGAHTAYSICARDKARLKAGRCTTGPLEEVAVTQARGREDVDVDDWYMPEALTATLDLQDLFARYPADLNPPAATRSPDPATAPPGADFERIQRAATRGPFYAGRVAVARWPCGEGCENWALVDVASGRIVATEDAALQPLRGGFPCKRAEALEFSEASRLMRVHRLDGERVVTRDFIWSYDAVRLEPAGESARSVEEFCLAAARR
;
A
#
# COMPACT_ATOMS: atom_id res chain seq x y z
N MET A 1 47.41 22.44 -17.07
CA MET A 1 46.89 21.49 -16.06
C MET A 1 45.57 22.06 -15.55
N PRO A 2 44.40 21.50 -15.90
CA PRO A 2 43.14 22.01 -15.38
C PRO A 2 42.88 21.43 -13.98
N LEU A 3 42.61 22.31 -13.01
CA LEU A 3 42.07 21.94 -11.71
C LEU A 3 40.65 21.39 -11.92
N ALA A 4 40.45 20.11 -11.60
CA ALA A 4 39.11 19.55 -11.46
C ALA A 4 38.51 20.02 -10.13
N ALA A 5 37.50 20.89 -10.19
CA ALA A 5 36.72 21.29 -9.02
C ALA A 5 35.77 20.14 -8.64
N LEU A 6 36.01 19.52 -7.49
CA LEU A 6 35.15 18.50 -6.91
C LEU A 6 33.93 19.21 -6.29
N ILE A 7 32.77 19.14 -6.95
CA ILE A 7 31.51 19.63 -6.39
C ILE A 7 30.97 18.55 -5.45
N LEU A 8 31.11 18.76 -4.15
CA LEU A 8 30.42 17.99 -3.12
C LEU A 8 28.95 18.42 -3.11
N LEU A 9 28.07 17.61 -3.69
CA LEU A 9 26.63 17.74 -3.50
C LEU A 9 26.33 17.39 -2.03
N ALA A 10 26.09 18.41 -1.20
CA ALA A 10 25.55 18.21 0.13
C ALA A 10 24.11 17.70 -0.03
N THR A 11 23.89 16.43 0.30
CA THR A 11 22.53 15.90 0.49
C THR A 11 21.99 16.56 1.75
N ASP A 12 21.16 17.60 1.59
CA ASP A 12 20.43 18.15 2.73
C ASP A 12 19.66 17.02 3.39
N PRO A 13 19.86 16.77 4.71
CA PRO A 13 19.03 15.81 5.41
C PRO A 13 17.59 16.29 5.28
N LEU A 14 16.73 15.46 4.67
CA LEU A 14 15.29 15.68 4.66
C LEU A 14 14.87 16.01 6.09
N LEU A 15 14.54 17.27 6.36
CA LEU A 15 14.17 17.69 7.71
C LEU A 15 12.88 16.95 8.08
N ALA A 16 12.95 16.17 9.14
CA ALA A 16 11.82 15.38 9.61
C ALA A 16 10.80 16.29 10.33
N ALA A 17 9.54 16.19 9.93
CA ALA A 17 8.40 16.62 10.72
C ALA A 17 8.05 15.54 11.77
N THR A 18 7.20 15.86 12.74
CA THR A 18 6.81 14.90 13.78
C THR A 18 5.31 14.69 13.85
N ILE A 19 4.89 13.43 14.00
CA ILE A 19 3.52 13.04 14.34
C ILE A 19 3.53 12.41 15.73
N GLY A 20 2.70 12.91 16.63
CA GLY A 20 2.53 12.44 17.99
C GLY A 20 1.08 12.49 18.44
N GLY A 21 0.79 11.75 19.50
CA GLY A 21 -0.54 11.65 20.08
C GLY A 21 -0.58 10.70 21.26
N ARG A 22 -1.80 10.40 21.72
CA ARG A 22 -2.06 9.40 22.75
C ARG A 22 -2.46 8.06 22.14
N LEU A 23 -2.17 7.00 22.90
CA LEU A 23 -2.64 5.65 22.64
C LEU A 23 -3.69 5.29 23.70
N SER A 24 -4.80 4.73 23.26
CA SER A 24 -5.74 3.99 24.12
C SER A 24 -5.79 2.53 23.68
N TYR A 25 -6.43 1.67 24.46
CA TYR A 25 -6.71 0.28 24.09
C TYR A 25 -7.97 -0.20 24.83
N PRO A 26 -8.80 -1.08 24.24
CA PRO A 26 -10.00 -1.61 24.88
C PRO A 26 -9.71 -2.66 25.96
N SER A 27 -8.75 -2.38 26.85
CA SER A 27 -8.43 -3.18 28.02
C SER A 27 -7.87 -2.30 29.13
N GLU A 28 -7.83 -2.81 30.36
CA GLU A 28 -7.25 -2.07 31.49
C GLU A 28 -5.74 -1.84 31.31
N GLU A 29 -5.06 -2.75 30.63
CA GLU A 29 -3.64 -2.63 30.34
C GLU A 29 -3.42 -2.19 28.88
N LEU A 30 -2.58 -1.17 28.72
CA LEU A 30 -2.11 -0.74 27.41
C LEU A 30 -0.93 -1.64 27.00
N PRO A 31 -1.06 -2.52 26.00
CA PRO A 31 0.04 -3.37 25.55
C PRO A 31 1.15 -2.53 24.89
N GLY A 32 2.30 -3.16 24.62
CA GLY A 32 3.24 -2.58 23.66
C GLY A 32 2.59 -2.49 22.28
N MET A 33 2.92 -1.47 21.50
CA MET A 33 2.32 -1.25 20.19
C MET A 33 3.37 -0.85 19.17
N THR A 34 3.12 -1.20 17.90
CA THR A 34 3.80 -0.56 16.78
C THR A 34 2.87 0.50 16.22
N VAL A 35 3.24 1.78 16.36
CA VAL A 35 2.48 2.90 15.78
C VAL A 35 3.07 3.19 14.41
N VAL A 36 2.20 3.31 13.41
CA VAL A 36 2.57 3.44 12.00
C VAL A 36 1.91 4.69 11.42
N ALA A 37 2.71 5.56 10.81
CA ALA A 37 2.27 6.60 9.90
C ALA A 37 2.53 6.14 8.45
N ARG A 38 1.52 6.20 7.59
CA ARG A 38 1.62 5.75 6.19
C ARG A 38 1.09 6.79 5.22
N ASN A 39 1.84 7.09 4.17
CA ASN A 39 1.40 8.00 3.11
C ASN A 39 0.65 7.27 1.98
N ALA A 40 0.13 8.03 1.01
CA ALA A 40 -0.61 7.49 -0.13
C ALA A 40 0.24 6.61 -1.07
N ALA A 41 1.56 6.77 -1.08
CA ALA A 41 2.48 5.92 -1.85
C ALA A 41 2.71 4.55 -1.18
N GLY A 42 2.27 4.38 0.07
CA GLY A 42 2.46 3.17 0.86
C GLY A 42 3.76 3.16 1.68
N GLU A 43 4.54 4.24 1.66
CA GLU A 43 5.70 4.37 2.53
C GLU A 43 5.23 4.43 3.99
N THR A 44 5.95 3.73 4.87
CA THR A 44 5.61 3.60 6.28
C THR A 44 6.73 4.07 7.18
N PHE A 45 6.36 4.76 8.25
CA PHE A 45 7.24 5.22 9.31
C PHE A 45 6.66 4.70 10.61
N SER A 46 7.47 4.07 11.45
CA SER A 46 6.97 3.42 12.65
C SER A 46 7.81 3.67 13.88
N VAL A 47 7.18 3.54 15.04
CA VAL A 47 7.82 3.53 16.35
C VAL A 47 7.20 2.44 17.20
N GLU A 48 8.03 1.75 17.98
CA GLU A 48 7.55 0.81 18.99
C GLU A 48 7.34 1.53 20.33
N THR A 49 6.24 1.21 21.00
CA THR A 49 5.93 1.67 22.34
C THR A 49 5.99 0.51 23.32
N ARG A 50 6.43 0.81 24.54
CA ARG A 50 6.48 -0.17 25.63
C ARG A 50 5.08 -0.39 26.22
N PRO A 51 4.81 -1.51 26.89
CA PRO A 51 3.59 -1.65 27.69
C PRO A 51 3.41 -0.45 28.64
N LYS A 52 2.16 0.01 28.79
CA LYS A 52 1.75 1.19 29.59
C LYS A 52 2.24 2.54 29.04
N GLN A 53 2.91 2.59 27.88
CA GLN A 53 3.32 3.85 27.25
C GLN A 53 2.16 4.49 26.47
N ALA A 54 1.47 5.43 27.11
CA ALA A 54 0.27 6.07 26.54
C ALA A 54 0.53 7.16 25.49
N ARG A 55 1.78 7.45 25.12
CA ARG A 55 2.14 8.49 24.14
C ARG A 55 3.21 7.99 23.18
N TYR A 56 3.14 8.47 21.95
CA TYR A 56 4.10 8.14 20.90
C TYR A 56 4.54 9.40 20.16
N ARG A 57 5.65 9.29 19.44
CA ARG A 57 6.17 10.31 18.53
C ARG A 57 6.91 9.58 17.39
N ILE A 58 6.59 9.92 16.15
CA ILE A 58 7.19 9.38 14.93
C ILE A 58 7.77 10.56 14.14
N GLU A 59 8.97 10.40 13.63
CA GLU A 59 9.59 11.31 12.68
C GLU A 59 9.24 10.89 11.25
N VAL A 60 8.75 11.83 10.45
CA VAL A 60 8.29 11.58 9.08
C VAL A 60 8.68 12.75 8.16
N PRO A 61 8.89 12.52 6.86
CA PRO A 61 8.97 13.59 5.88
C PRO A 61 7.68 14.42 5.83
N GLU A 62 7.76 15.63 5.28
CA GLU A 62 6.57 16.42 4.94
C GLU A 62 5.63 15.62 4.03
N GLY A 63 4.33 15.66 4.34
CA GLY A 63 3.36 14.85 3.60
C GLY A 63 2.02 14.69 4.32
N ARG A 64 1.22 13.76 3.82
CA ARG A 64 -0.11 13.40 4.35
C ARG A 64 -0.11 11.92 4.72
N TYR A 65 -0.57 11.61 5.93
CA TYR A 65 -0.45 10.27 6.50
C TYR A 65 -1.76 9.79 7.12
N VAL A 66 -2.07 8.51 6.96
CA VAL A 66 -2.98 7.80 7.87
C VAL A 66 -2.17 7.21 9.01
N VAL A 67 -2.71 7.27 10.24
CA VAL A 67 -1.98 6.85 11.44
C VAL A 67 -2.77 5.79 12.19
N PHE A 68 -2.12 4.68 12.52
CA PHE A 68 -2.74 3.55 13.20
C PHE A 68 -1.72 2.84 14.11
N ALA A 69 -2.22 1.99 15.00
CA ALA A 69 -1.41 1.19 15.92
C ALA A 69 -1.79 -0.28 15.81
N ILE A 70 -0.78 -1.14 15.95
CA ILE A 70 -0.93 -2.59 16.01
C ILE A 70 -0.54 -3.02 17.43
N ALA A 71 -1.49 -3.65 18.14
CA ALA A 71 -1.24 -4.13 19.50
C ALA A 71 -0.39 -5.41 19.49
N GLN A 72 0.72 -5.41 20.24
CA GLN A 72 1.63 -6.54 20.29
C GLN A 72 1.18 -7.57 21.32
N GLY A 73 1.26 -8.86 20.98
CA GLY A 73 0.97 -9.97 21.90
C GLY A 73 -0.50 -10.17 22.25
N THR A 74 -1.43 -9.46 21.62
CA THR A 74 -2.88 -9.53 21.91
C THR A 74 -3.72 -10.07 20.75
N GLY A 75 -3.10 -10.86 19.85
CA GLY A 75 -3.74 -11.42 18.66
C GLY A 75 -4.92 -12.35 18.96
N ASP A 76 -5.87 -12.43 18.03
CA ASP A 76 -6.92 -13.45 18.06
C ASP A 76 -6.36 -14.87 17.81
N ALA A 77 -7.23 -15.88 17.85
CA ALA A 77 -6.84 -17.27 17.58
C ALA A 77 -6.26 -17.48 16.16
N ALA A 78 -6.52 -16.56 15.22
CA ALA A 78 -5.94 -16.54 13.89
C ALA A 78 -4.61 -15.77 13.83
N GLY A 79 -4.10 -15.31 14.98
CA GLY A 79 -2.84 -14.55 15.08
C GLY A 79 -2.96 -13.10 14.59
N LYS A 80 -4.17 -12.60 14.35
CA LYS A 80 -4.37 -11.22 13.89
C LYS A 80 -4.34 -10.29 15.09
N ALA A 81 -3.28 -9.48 15.15
CA ALA A 81 -3.14 -8.42 16.14
C ALA A 81 -4.27 -7.37 15.98
N PRO A 82 -4.95 -6.95 17.07
CA PRO A 82 -5.90 -5.86 17.06
C PRO A 82 -5.27 -4.57 16.53
N ARG A 83 -6.05 -3.78 15.81
CA ARG A 83 -5.63 -2.50 15.23
C ARG A 83 -6.54 -1.38 15.70
N GLY A 84 -5.93 -0.26 16.09
CA GLY A 84 -6.61 1.01 16.35
C GLY A 84 -6.14 2.05 15.35
N ALA A 85 -6.96 3.04 15.03
CA ALA A 85 -6.55 4.12 14.12
C ALA A 85 -6.94 5.52 14.59
N HIS A 86 -6.33 6.52 13.96
CA HIS A 86 -6.78 7.90 13.99
C HIS A 86 -7.91 8.08 12.97
N THR A 87 -9.14 8.25 13.46
CA THR A 87 -10.35 8.38 12.63
C THR A 87 -11.16 9.62 13.01
N ALA A 88 -12.29 9.85 12.33
CA ALA A 88 -13.25 10.89 12.73
C ALA A 88 -13.75 10.72 14.18
N TYR A 89 -13.74 9.48 14.71
CA TYR A 89 -14.01 9.23 16.13
C TYR A 89 -12.96 9.91 17.00
N SER A 90 -11.67 9.73 16.69
CA SER A 90 -10.55 10.33 17.44
C SER A 90 -10.66 11.84 17.49
N ILE A 91 -11.07 12.48 16.38
CA ILE A 91 -11.32 13.93 16.35
C ILE A 91 -12.50 14.29 17.27
N CYS A 92 -13.61 13.57 17.20
CA CYS A 92 -14.77 13.79 18.04
C CYS A 92 -14.48 13.58 19.53
N ALA A 93 -13.73 12.53 19.87
CA ALA A 93 -13.46 12.08 21.23
C ALA A 93 -12.62 13.09 22.05
N ARG A 94 -11.94 14.03 21.38
CA ARG A 94 -11.27 15.17 22.02
C ARG A 94 -12.27 16.06 22.77
N ASP A 95 -13.49 16.17 22.28
CA ASP A 95 -14.59 16.80 23.00
C ASP A 95 -15.15 15.80 24.02
N LYS A 96 -14.67 15.94 25.26
CA LYS A 96 -15.09 15.07 26.38
C LYS A 96 -16.60 15.09 26.62
N ALA A 97 -17.29 16.20 26.33
CA ALA A 97 -18.73 16.27 26.49
C ALA A 97 -19.44 15.41 25.44
N ARG A 98 -18.99 15.44 24.17
CA ARG A 98 -19.49 14.57 23.11
C ARG A 98 -19.18 13.11 23.37
N LEU A 99 -17.95 12.80 23.80
CA LEU A 99 -17.54 11.44 24.15
C LEU A 99 -18.40 10.88 25.29
N LYS A 100 -18.56 11.63 26.39
CA LYS A 100 -19.40 11.22 27.53
C LYS A 100 -20.87 11.05 27.15
N ALA A 101 -21.36 11.84 26.20
CA ALA A 101 -22.71 11.74 25.68
C ALA A 101 -22.90 10.61 24.63
N GLY A 102 -21.85 9.83 24.33
CA GLY A 102 -21.92 8.74 23.34
C GLY A 102 -22.17 9.24 21.91
N ARG A 103 -21.82 10.49 21.59
CA ARG A 103 -22.08 11.12 20.29
C ARG A 103 -20.96 10.94 19.28
N CYS A 104 -19.87 10.29 19.67
CA CYS A 104 -18.76 9.99 18.79
C CYS A 104 -18.95 8.59 18.22
N THR A 105 -18.99 8.51 16.89
CA THR A 105 -19.10 7.27 16.14
C THR A 105 -17.83 7.06 15.33
N THR A 106 -17.40 5.80 15.19
CA THR A 106 -16.35 5.43 14.23
C THR A 106 -16.70 5.96 12.84
N GLY A 107 -15.71 6.59 12.21
CA GLY A 107 -15.81 7.16 10.88
C GLY A 107 -14.63 6.77 9.99
N PRO A 108 -14.41 7.49 8.88
CA PRO A 108 -13.28 7.22 8.00
C PRO A 108 -11.94 7.49 8.70
N LEU A 109 -10.86 6.96 8.11
CA LEU A 109 -9.49 7.33 8.48
C LEU A 109 -9.28 8.83 8.21
N GLU A 110 -8.61 9.49 9.15
CA GLU A 110 -8.31 10.91 9.03
C GLU A 110 -6.87 11.09 8.56
N GLU A 111 -6.69 11.87 7.48
CA GLU A 111 -5.36 12.19 6.96
C GLU A 111 -4.71 13.31 7.78
N VAL A 112 -3.53 13.02 8.29
CA VAL A 112 -2.69 13.94 9.03
C VAL A 112 -1.70 14.59 8.08
N ALA A 113 -1.91 15.86 7.77
CA ALA A 113 -0.91 16.66 7.05
C ALA A 113 0.14 17.21 8.03
N VAL A 114 1.41 17.06 7.68
CA VAL A 114 2.57 17.61 8.40
C VAL A 114 3.47 18.35 7.43
N THR A 115 4.10 19.42 7.89
CA THR A 115 5.16 20.14 7.16
C THR A 115 6.39 20.24 8.05
N GLN A 116 7.55 20.57 7.48
CA GLN A 116 8.79 20.72 8.26
C GLN A 116 8.65 21.74 9.40
N ALA A 117 7.90 22.82 9.18
CA ALA A 117 7.65 23.86 10.18
C ALA A 117 6.57 23.46 11.22
N ARG A 118 5.79 22.41 10.95
CA ARG A 118 4.59 22.10 11.71
C ARG A 118 4.32 20.60 11.77
N GLY A 119 4.86 19.97 12.81
CA GLY A 119 4.41 18.66 13.27
C GLY A 119 2.98 18.70 13.84
N ARG A 120 2.46 17.53 14.19
CA ARG A 120 1.13 17.31 14.79
C ARG A 120 1.28 16.49 16.07
N GLU A 121 0.69 16.94 17.17
CA GLU A 121 0.76 16.27 18.50
C GLU A 121 -0.61 15.82 19.01
N ASP A 122 -1.65 16.03 18.19
CA ASP A 122 -3.04 15.75 18.49
C ASP A 122 -3.54 14.46 17.83
N VAL A 123 -2.66 13.61 17.29
CA VAL A 123 -3.04 12.43 16.50
C VAL A 123 -3.27 11.23 17.41
N ASP A 124 -4.35 11.28 18.18
CA ASP A 124 -4.72 10.17 19.07
C ASP A 124 -5.14 8.93 18.25
N VAL A 125 -4.63 7.76 18.65
CA VAL A 125 -5.04 6.46 18.12
C VAL A 125 -5.89 5.77 19.19
N ASP A 126 -7.20 5.91 19.05
CA ASP A 126 -8.17 5.51 20.06
C ASP A 126 -9.44 4.84 19.51
N ASP A 127 -9.57 4.70 18.20
CA ASP A 127 -10.67 3.97 17.55
C ASP A 127 -10.25 2.53 17.25
N TRP A 128 -10.59 1.61 18.17
CA TRP A 128 -10.28 0.17 18.08
C TRP A 128 -11.45 -0.69 17.61
N TYR A 129 -12.63 -0.08 17.44
CA TYR A 129 -13.87 -0.77 17.08
C TYR A 129 -14.28 -0.44 15.64
N MET A 130 -13.28 -0.38 14.76
CA MET A 130 -13.49 -0.09 13.36
C MET A 130 -14.24 -1.23 12.66
N PRO A 131 -15.18 -0.91 11.74
CA PRO A 131 -15.80 -1.92 10.90
C PRO A 131 -14.75 -2.72 10.14
N GLU A 132 -15.00 -4.00 9.89
CA GLU A 132 -14.05 -4.92 9.25
C GLU A 132 -13.45 -4.36 7.95
N ALA A 133 -14.26 -3.72 7.11
CA ALA A 133 -13.77 -3.15 5.86
C ALA A 133 -12.76 -1.99 6.05
N LEU A 134 -12.82 -1.25 7.16
CA LEU A 134 -11.81 -0.22 7.49
C LEU A 134 -10.52 -0.87 8.02
N THR A 135 -10.66 -1.87 8.89
CA THR A 135 -9.52 -2.68 9.37
C THR A 135 -8.82 -3.40 8.20
N ALA A 136 -9.59 -3.89 7.23
CA ALA A 136 -9.07 -4.51 6.02
C ALA A 136 -8.24 -3.53 5.18
N THR A 137 -8.59 -2.24 5.13
CA THR A 137 -7.74 -1.22 4.47
C THR A 137 -6.37 -1.13 5.15
N LEU A 138 -6.32 -1.17 6.49
CA LEU A 138 -5.06 -1.16 7.23
C LEU A 138 -4.25 -2.45 7.00
N ASP A 139 -4.92 -3.60 6.91
CA ASP A 139 -4.31 -4.91 6.64
C ASP A 139 -3.74 -5.00 5.22
N LEU A 140 -4.51 -4.58 4.21
CA LEU A 140 -4.07 -4.60 2.80
C LEU A 140 -2.83 -3.74 2.61
N GLN A 141 -2.82 -2.58 3.25
CA GLN A 141 -1.69 -1.68 3.17
C GLN A 141 -0.48 -2.20 4.00
N ASP A 142 -0.67 -3.04 5.02
CA ASP A 142 0.42 -3.81 5.67
C ASP A 142 0.93 -4.94 4.75
N LEU A 143 0.04 -5.57 3.99
CA LEU A 143 0.40 -6.67 3.08
C LEU A 143 1.40 -6.22 2.01
N PHE A 144 1.22 -5.04 1.41
CA PHE A 144 2.21 -4.48 0.48
C PHE A 144 3.53 -4.12 1.19
N ALA A 145 3.47 -3.60 2.42
CA ALA A 145 4.66 -3.23 3.19
C ALA A 145 5.53 -4.45 3.59
N ARG A 146 4.93 -5.65 3.72
CA ARG A 146 5.67 -6.91 3.99
C ARG A 146 6.63 -7.30 2.88
N TYR A 147 6.42 -6.80 1.67
CA TYR A 147 7.23 -7.12 0.49
C TYR A 147 7.82 -5.83 -0.09
N PRO A 148 8.76 -5.16 0.60
CA PRO A 148 9.30 -3.91 0.12
C PRO A 148 10.02 -4.09 -1.22
N ALA A 149 9.86 -3.11 -2.10
CA ALA A 149 10.59 -3.00 -3.35
C ALA A 149 12.00 -2.44 -3.13
N ASP A 150 12.91 -2.79 -4.03
CA ASP A 150 14.14 -2.02 -4.22
C ASP A 150 13.77 -0.75 -5.02
N LEU A 151 13.71 0.38 -4.32
CA LEU A 151 13.41 1.68 -4.90
C LEU A 151 14.64 2.36 -5.51
N ASN A 152 15.80 1.71 -5.50
CA ASN A 152 16.96 2.25 -6.20
C ASN A 152 16.74 2.08 -7.72
N PRO A 153 16.60 3.19 -8.47
CA PRO A 153 16.38 3.08 -9.90
C PRO A 153 17.62 2.45 -10.56
N PRO A 154 17.45 1.62 -11.61
CA PRO A 154 18.59 1.10 -12.34
C PRO A 154 19.39 2.26 -12.94
N ALA A 155 20.72 2.11 -13.01
CA ALA A 155 21.62 3.15 -13.52
C ALA A 155 21.27 3.61 -14.95
N ALA A 156 20.63 2.75 -15.73
CA ALA A 156 20.02 3.09 -17.01
C ALA A 156 18.75 2.27 -17.21
N THR A 157 17.72 2.91 -17.78
CA THR A 157 16.55 2.22 -18.32
C THR A 157 16.88 1.64 -19.68
N ARG A 158 16.44 0.41 -19.96
CA ARG A 158 16.56 -0.25 -21.26
C ARG A 158 15.22 -0.24 -21.97
N SER A 159 15.24 -0.06 -23.28
CA SER A 159 14.06 -0.24 -24.11
C SER A 159 13.54 -1.69 -24.00
N PRO A 160 12.22 -1.90 -23.99
CA PRO A 160 11.63 -3.24 -24.05
C PRO A 160 12.18 -4.06 -25.23
N ASP A 161 12.42 -5.34 -25.00
CA ASP A 161 12.87 -6.28 -26.04
C ASP A 161 11.66 -6.90 -26.75
N PRO A 162 11.38 -6.55 -28.03
CA PRO A 162 10.25 -7.10 -28.76
C PRO A 162 10.33 -8.61 -28.96
N ALA A 163 11.53 -9.22 -28.89
CA ALA A 163 11.68 -10.66 -29.00
C ALA A 163 11.10 -11.42 -27.79
N THR A 164 10.88 -10.73 -26.67
CA THR A 164 10.28 -11.28 -25.44
C THR A 164 8.79 -10.96 -25.30
N ALA A 165 8.22 -10.20 -26.24
CA ALA A 165 6.82 -9.81 -26.19
C ALA A 165 5.89 -11.02 -26.42
N PRO A 166 4.77 -11.14 -25.68
CA PRO A 166 3.79 -12.18 -25.97
C PRO A 166 3.15 -11.98 -27.35
N PRO A 167 2.65 -13.05 -28.00
CA PRO A 167 1.94 -12.92 -29.27
C PRO A 167 0.77 -11.93 -29.18
N GLY A 168 0.64 -11.03 -30.15
CA GLY A 168 -0.42 -10.01 -30.17
C GLY A 168 -0.22 -8.84 -29.18
N ALA A 169 1.00 -8.68 -28.65
CA ALA A 169 1.34 -7.53 -27.82
C ALA A 169 1.24 -6.20 -28.59
N ASP A 170 0.64 -5.20 -27.95
CA ASP A 170 0.72 -3.80 -28.39
C ASP A 170 2.05 -3.20 -27.92
N PHE A 171 3.09 -3.38 -28.74
CA PHE A 171 4.45 -2.97 -28.38
C PHE A 171 4.60 -1.46 -28.18
N GLU A 172 3.80 -0.63 -28.87
CA GLU A 172 3.81 0.82 -28.65
C GLU A 172 3.35 1.16 -27.22
N ARG A 173 2.30 0.49 -26.73
CA ARG A 173 1.85 0.65 -25.34
C ARG A 173 2.86 0.12 -24.33
N ILE A 174 3.52 -1.00 -24.63
CA ILE A 174 4.60 -1.54 -23.78
C ILE A 174 5.75 -0.55 -23.68
N GLN A 175 6.22 0.00 -24.79
CA GLN A 175 7.26 1.04 -24.83
C GLN A 175 6.85 2.28 -24.02
N ARG A 176 5.60 2.71 -24.15
CA ARG A 176 5.06 3.85 -23.41
C ARG A 176 5.06 3.60 -21.90
N ALA A 177 4.59 2.43 -21.46
CA ALA A 177 4.59 2.05 -20.05
C ALA A 177 6.00 1.98 -19.48
N ALA A 178 6.95 1.37 -20.20
CA ALA A 178 8.35 1.28 -19.78
C ALA A 178 9.02 2.65 -19.59
N THR A 179 8.53 3.68 -20.29
CA THR A 179 9.09 5.04 -20.21
C THR A 179 8.39 5.92 -19.18
N ARG A 180 7.09 5.70 -18.94
CA ARG A 180 6.24 6.62 -18.16
C ARG A 180 5.57 6.00 -16.94
N GLY A 181 5.72 4.69 -16.73
CA GLY A 181 4.93 3.95 -15.77
C GLY A 181 3.48 3.69 -16.27
N PRO A 182 2.61 3.20 -15.39
CA PRO A 182 2.82 3.06 -13.94
C PRO A 182 3.88 2.00 -13.59
N PHE A 183 4.59 2.22 -12.48
CA PHE A 183 5.63 1.33 -11.96
C PHE A 183 5.15 0.49 -10.78
N TYR A 184 5.71 -0.70 -10.68
CA TYR A 184 5.52 -1.74 -9.69
C TYR A 184 6.91 -2.21 -9.25
N ALA A 185 7.07 -2.63 -7.99
CA ALA A 185 8.34 -3.17 -7.50
C ALA A 185 9.56 -2.26 -7.79
N GLY A 186 9.38 -0.95 -7.71
CA GLY A 186 10.38 0.11 -7.92
C GLY A 186 10.86 0.30 -9.36
N ARG A 187 10.84 -0.75 -10.20
CA ARG A 187 11.45 -0.73 -11.54
C ARG A 187 10.72 -1.55 -12.60
N VAL A 188 9.54 -2.06 -12.30
CA VAL A 188 8.77 -2.91 -13.22
C VAL A 188 7.61 -2.08 -13.76
N ALA A 189 7.63 -1.75 -15.05
CA ALA A 189 6.51 -1.06 -15.65
C ALA A 189 5.36 -2.03 -15.93
N VAL A 190 4.13 -1.59 -15.71
CA VAL A 190 2.92 -2.36 -16.00
C VAL A 190 2.29 -1.84 -17.28
N ALA A 191 2.35 -2.64 -18.36
CA ALA A 191 1.73 -2.33 -19.63
C ALA A 191 0.35 -3.01 -19.73
N ARG A 192 -0.66 -2.27 -20.20
CA ARG A 192 -2.05 -2.73 -20.36
C ARG A 192 -2.58 -2.34 -21.73
N TRP A 193 -3.28 -3.24 -22.43
CA TRP A 193 -3.87 -2.97 -23.75
C TRP A 193 -5.17 -3.75 -23.99
N PRO A 194 -6.14 -3.18 -24.72
CA PRO A 194 -7.42 -3.84 -24.93
C PRO A 194 -7.28 -5.10 -25.81
N CYS A 195 -8.09 -6.12 -25.53
CA CYS A 195 -8.25 -7.33 -26.34
C CYS A 195 -9.68 -7.57 -26.83
N GLY A 196 -10.58 -6.61 -26.60
CA GLY A 196 -12.00 -6.70 -26.93
C GLY A 196 -12.85 -5.97 -25.88
N GLU A 197 -14.17 -6.06 -26.02
CA GLU A 197 -15.10 -5.47 -25.06
C GLU A 197 -14.94 -6.10 -23.67
N GLY A 198 -14.67 -5.28 -22.66
CA GLY A 198 -14.46 -5.76 -21.28
C GLY A 198 -13.24 -6.67 -21.12
N CYS A 199 -12.25 -6.57 -22.01
CA CYS A 199 -11.07 -7.43 -22.05
C CYS A 199 -9.79 -6.58 -22.12
N GLU A 200 -8.81 -6.89 -21.29
CA GLU A 200 -7.50 -6.25 -21.33
C GLU A 200 -6.35 -7.25 -21.14
N ASN A 201 -5.39 -7.23 -22.05
CA ASN A 201 -4.12 -7.91 -21.88
C ASN A 201 -3.17 -7.04 -21.05
N TRP A 202 -2.23 -7.68 -20.38
CA TRP A 202 -1.19 -6.97 -19.64
C TRP A 202 0.17 -7.68 -19.72
N ALA A 203 1.23 -6.92 -19.49
CA ALA A 203 2.58 -7.45 -19.35
C ALA A 203 3.39 -6.58 -18.40
N LEU A 204 4.44 -7.17 -17.84
CA LEU A 204 5.42 -6.49 -17.02
C LEU A 204 6.67 -6.22 -17.83
N VAL A 205 7.30 -5.08 -17.60
CA VAL A 205 8.61 -4.76 -18.20
C VAL A 205 9.59 -4.46 -17.08
N ASP A 206 10.60 -5.30 -16.91
CA ASP A 206 11.72 -4.95 -16.03
C ASP A 206 12.58 -3.91 -16.75
N VAL A 207 12.47 -2.64 -16.35
CA VAL A 207 13.12 -1.54 -17.09
C VAL A 207 14.64 -1.56 -16.94
N ALA A 208 15.18 -2.34 -16.00
CA ALA A 208 16.62 -2.57 -15.87
C ALA A 208 17.17 -3.46 -16.99
N SER A 209 16.45 -4.53 -17.35
CA SER A 209 16.87 -5.47 -18.40
C SER A 209 16.25 -5.22 -19.78
N GLY A 210 15.10 -4.55 -19.82
CA GLY A 210 14.25 -4.44 -21.02
C GLY A 210 13.39 -5.67 -21.26
N ARG A 211 13.45 -6.69 -20.40
CA ARG A 211 12.71 -7.94 -20.59
C ARG A 211 11.22 -7.73 -20.36
N ILE A 212 10.41 -8.20 -21.30
CA ILE A 212 8.96 -8.29 -21.17
C ILE A 212 8.63 -9.63 -20.51
N VAL A 213 7.86 -9.58 -19.43
CA VAL A 213 7.40 -10.74 -18.67
C VAL A 213 5.89 -10.79 -18.74
N ALA A 214 5.38 -11.80 -19.42
CA ALA A 214 3.98 -12.19 -19.33
C ALA A 214 3.85 -13.29 -18.26
N THR A 215 2.70 -13.36 -17.60
CA THR A 215 2.37 -14.52 -16.77
C THR A 215 2.14 -15.74 -17.67
N GLU A 216 2.79 -16.86 -17.35
CA GLU A 216 2.54 -18.15 -18.01
C GLU A 216 1.18 -18.75 -17.59
N ASP A 217 0.60 -18.23 -16.50
CA ASP A 217 -0.73 -18.62 -16.05
C ASP A 217 -1.78 -18.01 -16.97
N ALA A 218 -2.19 -18.79 -17.97
CA ALA A 218 -3.27 -18.45 -18.89
C ALA A 218 -4.59 -18.11 -18.16
N ALA A 219 -4.76 -18.49 -16.90
CA ALA A 219 -5.94 -18.17 -16.12
C ALA A 219 -5.97 -16.69 -15.66
N LEU A 220 -4.84 -15.98 -15.78
CA LEU A 220 -4.68 -14.56 -15.44
C LEU A 220 -4.71 -13.63 -16.68
N GLN A 221 -4.86 -14.21 -17.88
CA GLN A 221 -4.92 -13.49 -19.14
C GLN A 221 -6.15 -13.94 -19.94
N PRO A 222 -6.89 -13.01 -20.56
CA PRO A 222 -6.84 -11.57 -20.33
C PRO A 222 -7.49 -11.20 -18.97
N LEU A 223 -7.18 -10.01 -18.47
CA LEU A 223 -7.97 -9.39 -17.40
C LEU A 223 -9.35 -9.06 -17.96
N ARG A 224 -10.40 -9.46 -17.23
CA ARG A 224 -11.77 -9.06 -17.57
C ARG A 224 -12.08 -7.73 -16.89
N GLY A 225 -12.36 -6.71 -17.69
CA GLY A 225 -12.59 -5.32 -17.28
C GLY A 225 -13.94 -5.06 -16.60
N GLY A 226 -14.81 -6.08 -16.48
CA GLY A 226 -16.06 -5.99 -15.74
C GLY A 226 -15.91 -6.50 -14.31
N PHE A 227 -15.40 -5.67 -13.40
CA PHE A 227 -15.54 -5.94 -11.98
C PHE A 227 -16.90 -5.44 -11.48
N PRO A 228 -17.59 -6.18 -10.58
CA PRO A 228 -18.90 -5.78 -10.05
C PRO A 228 -18.86 -4.47 -9.25
N CYS A 229 -17.67 -3.97 -8.90
CA CYS A 229 -17.47 -2.78 -8.09
C CYS A 229 -16.86 -1.65 -8.93
N LYS A 230 -17.46 -0.45 -8.89
CA LYS A 230 -17.02 0.72 -9.68
C LYS A 230 -15.57 1.17 -9.49
N ARG A 231 -14.94 0.81 -8.35
CA ARG A 231 -13.57 1.21 -7.98
C ARG A 231 -12.58 0.04 -7.89
N ALA A 232 -13.04 -1.19 -8.12
CA ALA A 232 -12.13 -2.32 -8.07
C ALA A 232 -11.35 -2.43 -9.38
N GLU A 233 -10.05 -2.61 -9.26
CA GLU A 233 -9.19 -2.91 -10.40
C GLU A 233 -8.91 -4.41 -10.45
N ALA A 234 -8.79 -4.96 -11.66
CA ALA A 234 -8.39 -6.35 -11.85
C ALA A 234 -6.95 -6.60 -11.41
N LEU A 235 -6.14 -5.54 -11.32
CA LEU A 235 -4.73 -5.59 -10.97
C LEU A 235 -4.45 -4.51 -9.92
N GLU A 236 -3.97 -4.92 -8.75
CA GLU A 236 -3.54 -4.02 -7.68
C GLU A 236 -2.04 -4.18 -7.45
N PHE A 237 -1.32 -3.08 -7.43
CA PHE A 237 0.12 -3.05 -7.18
C PHE A 237 0.53 -1.69 -6.59
N SER A 238 1.75 -1.63 -6.04
CA SER A 238 2.39 -0.40 -5.59
C SER A 238 3.82 -0.36 -6.10
N GLU A 239 4.32 0.84 -6.40
CA GLU A 239 5.73 1.04 -6.74
C GLU A 239 6.64 0.65 -5.57
N ALA A 240 6.22 0.91 -4.33
CA ALA A 240 6.99 0.61 -3.12
C ALA A 240 6.94 -0.87 -2.69
N SER A 241 6.24 -1.73 -3.43
CA SER A 241 6.06 -3.13 -3.06
C SER A 241 6.33 -4.09 -4.22
N ARG A 242 6.92 -5.23 -3.89
CA ARG A 242 7.04 -6.40 -4.76
C ARG A 242 5.77 -7.22 -4.81
N LEU A 243 4.75 -6.93 -4.01
CA LEU A 243 3.46 -7.62 -4.09
C LEU A 243 2.62 -7.08 -5.24
N MET A 244 2.08 -7.98 -6.04
CA MET A 244 1.05 -7.70 -7.03
C MET A 244 -0.14 -8.61 -6.75
N ARG A 245 -1.36 -8.09 -6.85
CA ARG A 245 -2.58 -8.84 -6.62
C ARG A 245 -3.42 -8.81 -7.88
N VAL A 246 -3.79 -9.98 -8.36
CA VAL A 246 -4.62 -10.14 -9.55
C VAL A 246 -5.98 -10.65 -9.09
N HIS A 247 -7.02 -9.88 -9.38
CA HIS A 247 -8.39 -10.22 -9.07
C HIS A 247 -9.06 -10.83 -10.30
N ARG A 248 -9.92 -11.84 -10.08
CA ARG A 248 -10.76 -12.42 -11.11
C ARG A 248 -12.14 -12.78 -10.55
N LEU A 249 -13.17 -12.52 -11.33
CA LEU A 249 -14.51 -13.03 -11.03
C LEU A 249 -14.61 -14.52 -11.40
N ASP A 250 -15.02 -15.34 -10.45
CA ASP A 250 -15.29 -16.76 -10.61
C ASP A 250 -16.69 -17.06 -10.02
N GLY A 251 -17.69 -17.07 -10.90
CA GLY A 251 -19.10 -17.09 -10.50
C GLY A 251 -19.46 -15.88 -9.63
N GLU A 252 -19.93 -16.14 -8.42
CA GLU A 252 -20.32 -15.12 -7.42
C GLU A 252 -19.18 -14.74 -6.45
N ARG A 253 -17.95 -15.21 -6.74
CA ARG A 253 -16.78 -14.96 -5.91
C ARG A 253 -15.74 -14.15 -6.67
N VAL A 254 -15.01 -13.32 -5.95
CA VAL A 254 -13.77 -12.71 -6.45
C VAL A 254 -12.59 -13.51 -5.89
N VAL A 255 -11.88 -14.18 -6.79
CA VAL A 255 -10.61 -14.86 -6.50
C VAL A 255 -9.49 -13.85 -6.65
N THR A 256 -8.65 -13.74 -5.63
CA THR A 256 -7.46 -12.89 -5.60
C THR A 256 -6.23 -13.77 -5.51
N ARG A 257 -5.35 -13.66 -6.50
CA ARG A 257 -4.03 -14.29 -6.50
C ARG A 257 -2.97 -13.26 -6.21
N ASP A 258 -2.12 -13.57 -5.25
CA ASP A 258 -1.02 -12.73 -4.80
C ASP A 258 0.29 -13.24 -5.43
N PHE A 259 1.09 -12.33 -5.97
CA PHE A 259 2.39 -12.60 -6.59
C PHE A 259 3.46 -11.71 -6.00
N ILE A 260 4.67 -12.23 -5.83
CA ILE A 260 5.85 -11.45 -5.46
C ILE A 260 6.77 -11.36 -6.66
N TRP A 261 7.21 -10.15 -7.00
CA TRP A 261 8.26 -9.96 -7.99
C TRP A 261 9.61 -10.44 -7.47
N SER A 262 10.24 -11.35 -8.20
CA SER A 262 11.60 -11.80 -7.97
C SER A 262 12.56 -11.06 -8.90
N TYR A 263 13.44 -10.23 -8.33
CA TYR A 263 14.45 -9.49 -9.10
C TYR A 263 15.49 -10.42 -9.72
N ASP A 264 15.85 -11.50 -9.03
CA ASP A 264 16.87 -12.44 -9.49
C ASP A 264 16.34 -13.32 -10.63
N ALA A 265 15.10 -13.80 -10.51
CA ALA A 265 14.47 -14.65 -11.52
C ALA A 265 13.78 -13.84 -12.63
N VAL A 266 13.62 -12.52 -12.45
CA VAL A 266 12.91 -11.60 -13.37
C VAL A 266 11.54 -12.16 -13.75
N ARG A 267 10.74 -12.52 -12.73
CA ARG A 267 9.40 -13.10 -12.90
C ARG A 267 8.51 -12.86 -11.67
N LEU A 268 7.22 -13.11 -11.85
CA LEU A 268 6.27 -13.23 -10.75
C LEU A 268 6.34 -14.62 -10.12
N GLU A 269 6.40 -14.67 -8.80
CA GLU A 269 6.34 -15.90 -8.02
C GLU A 269 5.02 -15.95 -7.24
N PRO A 270 4.24 -17.04 -7.32
CA PRO A 270 2.99 -17.16 -6.56
C PRO A 270 3.24 -17.06 -5.05
N ALA A 271 2.45 -16.23 -4.37
CA ALA A 271 2.57 -15.98 -2.94
C ALA A 271 1.33 -16.40 -2.14
N GLY A 272 0.17 -16.49 -2.80
CA GLY A 272 -1.07 -16.93 -2.16
C GLY A 272 -2.29 -16.81 -3.06
N GLU A 273 -3.39 -17.39 -2.59
CA GLU A 273 -4.71 -17.28 -3.21
C GLU A 273 -5.77 -17.12 -2.12
N SER A 274 -6.76 -16.27 -2.37
CA SER A 274 -7.94 -16.12 -1.53
C SER A 274 -9.18 -15.91 -2.37
N ALA A 275 -10.36 -16.23 -1.84
CA ALA A 275 -11.63 -16.01 -2.53
C ALA A 275 -12.65 -15.42 -1.57
N ARG A 276 -13.36 -14.37 -1.99
CA ARG A 276 -14.40 -13.68 -1.22
C ARG A 276 -15.69 -13.59 -2.02
N SER A 277 -16.82 -13.36 -1.37
CA SER A 277 -18.04 -13.01 -2.11
C SER A 277 -17.84 -11.67 -2.85
N VAL A 278 -18.59 -11.47 -3.93
CA VAL A 278 -18.61 -10.18 -4.64
C VAL A 278 -18.98 -9.02 -3.70
N GLU A 279 -19.94 -9.23 -2.81
CA GLU A 279 -20.37 -8.22 -1.83
C GLU A 279 -19.23 -7.83 -0.88
N GLU A 280 -18.57 -8.80 -0.25
CA GLU A 280 -17.44 -8.57 0.64
C GLU A 280 -16.29 -7.83 -0.07
N PHE A 281 -15.99 -8.25 -1.30
CA PHE A 281 -14.95 -7.62 -2.11
C PHE A 281 -15.32 -6.18 -2.48
N CYS A 282 -16.55 -5.91 -2.89
CA CYS A 282 -17.00 -4.57 -3.24
C CYS A 282 -17.09 -3.64 -2.03
N LEU A 283 -17.50 -4.14 -0.87
CA LEU A 283 -17.51 -3.37 0.39
C LEU A 283 -16.09 -2.93 0.78
N ALA A 284 -15.09 -3.80 0.57
CA ALA A 284 -13.69 -3.46 0.80
C ALA A 284 -13.15 -2.47 -0.25
N ALA A 285 -13.51 -2.63 -1.52
CA ALA A 285 -13.06 -1.74 -2.60
C ALA A 285 -13.64 -0.32 -2.53
N ALA A 286 -14.90 -0.16 -2.10
CA ALA A 286 -15.57 1.15 -2.05
C ALA A 286 -14.99 2.13 -1.01
N ARG A 287 -14.19 1.64 -0.06
CA ARG A 287 -13.58 2.44 1.02
C ARG A 287 -12.12 2.80 0.78
N ARG A 288 -11.59 2.42 -0.38
CA ARG A 288 -10.34 2.95 -0.93
C ARG A 288 -10.65 4.27 -1.65
#